data_AF-A0A7S2S6Y9-F1
#
_entry.id   AF-A0A7S2S6Y9-F1
#
_cell.length_a   1.000
_cell.length_b   1.000
_cell.length_c   1.000
_cell.angle_alpha   90.00
_cell.angle_beta   90.00
_cell.angle_gamma   90.00
#
_symmetry.space_group_name_H-M   'P 1'
#
loop_
_entity.id
_entity.type
_entity.pdbx_description
1 polymer ?
#
loop_
_entity_poly.entity_id
_entity_poly.type
_entity_poly.pdbx_seq_one_letter_code
_entity_poly.pdbx_strand_id
1 'polypeptide(L)'
;MANQAEKKRLKGSKALQGNLVIVGGGITVVFLLCHLVWFGTQIDKSFISSVLFHTLLSLFCCKNMISSAREGYSYNYYLDTAGLNWAVQLLSLYSDKAWYLFLLIPGYLIYKFGGYIWGWVFKRKYWLAL
;
A
#
# COMPACT_ATOMS: atom_id res chain seq x y z
N MET A 1 -7.98 26.11 22.96
CA MET A 1 -8.70 25.09 22.15
C MET A 1 -7.77 24.25 21.27
N ALA A 2 -6.68 24.80 20.71
CA ALA A 2 -5.71 24.05 19.91
C ALA A 2 -5.12 22.80 20.62
N ASN A 3 -4.80 22.93 21.92
CA ASN A 3 -4.18 21.86 22.72
C ASN A 3 -5.09 20.64 22.95
N GLN A 4 -6.42 20.82 22.93
CA GLN A 4 -7.37 19.69 23.02
C GLN A 4 -7.57 18.99 21.67
N ALA A 5 -7.55 19.74 20.57
CA ALA A 5 -7.61 19.18 19.22
C ALA A 5 -6.36 18.32 18.92
N GLU A 6 -5.19 18.81 19.30
CA GLU A 6 -3.92 18.09 19.16
C GLU A 6 -3.89 16.78 19.98
N LYS A 7 -4.32 16.82 21.25
CA LYS A 7 -4.46 15.61 22.08
C LYS A 7 -5.45 14.60 21.49
N LYS A 8 -6.56 15.04 20.89
CA LYS A 8 -7.52 14.16 20.19
C LYS A 8 -6.89 13.53 18.95
N ARG A 9 -6.13 14.28 18.14
CA ARG A 9 -5.41 13.77 16.97
C ARG A 9 -4.36 12.72 17.34
N LEU A 10 -3.57 12.97 18.39
CA LEU A 10 -2.57 12.02 18.88
C LEU A 10 -3.20 10.73 19.41
N LYS A 11 -4.31 10.82 20.14
CA LYS A 11 -5.05 9.64 20.62
C LYS A 11 -5.65 8.84 19.46
N GLY A 12 -6.19 9.51 18.45
CA GLY A 12 -6.68 8.87 17.21
C GLY A 12 -5.57 8.20 16.42
N SER A 13 -4.41 8.85 16.27
CA SER A 13 -3.23 8.30 15.59
C SER A 13 -2.68 7.06 16.30
N LYS A 14 -2.64 7.04 17.63
CA LYS A 14 -2.24 5.85 18.41
C LYS A 14 -3.22 4.68 18.24
N ALA A 15 -4.52 4.95 18.24
CA ALA A 15 -5.53 3.92 17.99
C ALA A 15 -5.43 3.36 16.56
N LEU A 16 -5.23 4.24 15.56
CA LEU A 16 -5.00 3.85 14.17
C LEU A 16 -3.74 2.98 14.03
N GLN A 17 -2.64 3.38 14.67
CA GLN A 17 -1.40 2.59 14.69
C GLN A 17 -1.63 1.19 15.27
N GLY A 18 -2.35 1.08 16.40
CA GLY A 18 -2.67 -0.21 17.00
C GLY A 18 -3.45 -1.11 16.04
N ASN A 19 -4.51 -0.58 15.44
CA ASN A 19 -5.33 -1.34 14.49
C ASN A 19 -4.54 -1.77 13.25
N LEU A 20 -3.68 -0.90 12.71
CA LEU A 20 -2.86 -1.22 11.53
C LEU A 20 -1.82 -2.30 11.80
N VAL A 21 -1.19 -2.28 12.98
CA VAL A 21 -0.23 -3.32 13.37
C VAL A 21 -0.95 -4.64 13.59
N ILE A 22 -2.13 -4.64 14.20
CA ILE A 22 -2.93 -5.86 14.40
C ILE A 22 -3.36 -6.45 13.06
N VAL A 23 -3.90 -5.64 12.15
CA VAL A 23 -4.36 -6.11 10.84
C VAL A 23 -3.18 -6.57 9.98
N GLY A 24 -2.17 -5.73 9.78
CA GLY A 24 -1.02 -6.06 8.93
C GLY A 24 -0.17 -7.19 9.50
N GLY A 25 0.03 -7.20 10.83
CA GLY A 25 0.72 -8.28 11.53
C GLY A 25 -0.06 -9.59 11.47
N GLY A 26 -1.37 -9.55 11.71
CA GLY A 26 -2.25 -10.72 11.63
C GLY A 26 -2.23 -11.37 10.25
N ILE A 27 -2.33 -10.58 9.18
CA ILE A 27 -2.29 -11.09 7.80
C ILE A 27 -0.93 -11.72 7.48
N THR A 28 0.17 -11.11 7.94
CA THR A 28 1.51 -11.68 7.75
C THR A 28 1.69 -13.00 8.51
N VAL A 29 1.18 -13.09 9.73
CA VAL A 29 1.22 -14.33 10.52
C VAL A 29 0.38 -15.42 9.86
N VAL A 30 -0.83 -15.11 9.41
CA VAL A 30 -1.68 -16.05 8.67
C VAL A 30 -0.99 -16.54 7.41
N PHE A 31 -0.36 -15.64 6.64
CA PHE A 31 0.40 -15.99 5.45
C PHE A 31 1.54 -16.97 5.75
N LEU A 32 2.34 -16.69 6.80
CA LEU A 32 3.44 -17.57 7.22
C LEU A 32 2.92 -18.95 7.68
N LEU A 33 1.85 -18.99 8.47
CA LEU A 33 1.25 -20.23 8.95
C LEU A 33 0.67 -21.06 7.80
N CYS A 34 -0.08 -20.44 6.88
CA CYS A 34 -0.64 -21.13 5.73
C CYS A 34 0.47 -21.70 4.83
N HIS A 35 1.54 -20.95 4.60
CA HIS A 35 2.68 -21.44 3.81
C HIS A 35 3.38 -22.63 4.50
N LEU A 36 3.59 -22.54 5.82
CA LEU A 36 4.22 -23.62 6.60
C LEU A 36 3.39 -24.90 6.61
N VAL A 37 2.06 -24.80 6.63
CA VAL A 37 1.15 -25.95 6.57
C VAL A 37 1.14 -26.59 5.17
N TRP A 38 1.15 -25.78 4.10
CA TRP A 38 1.01 -26.29 2.72
C TRP A 38 2.31 -26.76 2.08
N PHE A 39 3.42 -26.06 2.32
CA PHE A 39 4.71 -26.30 1.66
C PHE A 39 5.79 -26.81 2.63
N GLY A 40 5.46 -26.97 3.92
CA GLY A 40 6.37 -27.50 4.93
C GLY A 40 7.57 -26.58 5.19
N THR A 41 8.78 -27.16 5.25
CA THR A 41 10.04 -26.44 5.53
C THR A 41 10.79 -25.98 4.28
N GLN A 42 10.21 -26.13 3.08
CA GLN A 42 10.84 -25.72 1.83
C GLN A 42 10.77 -24.19 1.69
N ILE A 43 11.65 -23.51 2.43
CA ILE A 43 11.81 -22.07 2.36
C ILE A 43 12.65 -21.73 1.13
N ASP A 44 11.96 -21.45 0.03
CA ASP A 44 12.60 -20.93 -1.18
C ASP A 44 13.03 -19.47 -1.01
N LYS A 45 14.11 -19.09 -1.71
CA LYS A 45 14.59 -17.69 -1.73
C LYS A 45 13.51 -16.72 -2.22
N SER A 46 12.66 -17.16 -3.14
CA SER A 46 11.52 -16.40 -3.66
C SER A 46 10.45 -16.15 -2.60
N PHE A 47 10.28 -17.09 -1.67
CA PHE A 47 9.37 -16.90 -0.53
C PHE A 47 9.91 -15.85 0.43
N ILE A 48 11.20 -15.94 0.80
CA ILE A 48 11.84 -14.95 1.68
C ILE A 48 11.76 -13.54 1.07
N SER A 49 12.06 -13.39 -0.23
CA SER A 49 11.98 -12.10 -0.90
C SER A 49 10.55 -11.54 -0.91
N SER A 50 9.53 -12.39 -1.13
CA SER A 50 8.13 -11.98 -1.07
C SER A 50 7.71 -11.50 0.32
N VAL A 51 8.07 -12.24 1.38
CA VAL A 51 7.76 -11.87 2.78
C VAL A 51 8.43 -10.55 3.14
N LEU A 52 9.71 -10.39 2.79
CA LEU A 52 10.44 -9.15 3.02
C LEU A 52 9.80 -7.97 2.28
N PHE A 53 9.44 -8.15 1.01
CA PHE A 53 8.80 -7.11 0.21
C PHE A 53 7.45 -6.68 0.81
N HIS A 54 6.56 -7.63 1.12
CA HIS A 54 5.26 -7.35 1.72
C HIS A 54 5.38 -6.70 3.11
N THR A 55 6.38 -7.08 3.89
CA THR A 55 6.67 -6.51 5.22
C THR A 55 7.17 -5.08 5.10
N LEU A 56 8.15 -4.83 4.22
CA LEU A 56 8.69 -3.49 3.98
C LEU A 56 7.62 -2.54 3.44
N LEU A 57 6.79 -2.99 2.51
CA LEU A 57 5.71 -2.18 1.97
C LEU A 57 4.64 -1.86 3.02
N SER A 58 4.29 -2.83 3.87
CA SER A 58 3.39 -2.59 5.01
C SER A 58 3.97 -1.58 6.00
N LEU A 59 5.26 -1.69 6.34
CA LEU A 59 5.93 -0.74 7.24
C LEU A 59 5.97 0.67 6.63
N PHE A 60 6.27 0.78 5.33
CA PHE A 60 6.25 2.04 4.61
C PHE A 60 4.86 2.68 4.63
N CYS A 61 3.81 1.93 4.32
CA CYS A 61 2.43 2.45 4.34
C CYS A 61 2.00 2.87 5.74
N CYS A 62 2.25 2.04 6.76
CA CYS A 62 1.91 2.35 8.15
C CYS A 62 2.63 3.61 8.65
N LYS A 63 3.93 3.78 8.34
CA LYS A 63 4.68 4.99 8.73
C LYS A 63 4.08 6.25 8.10
N ASN A 64 3.78 6.20 6.79
CA ASN A 64 3.20 7.34 6.09
C ASN A 64 1.77 7.65 6.56
N MET A 65 0.93 6.63 6.80
CA MET A 65 -0.41 6.83 7.38
C MET A 65 -0.35 7.52 8.74
N ILE A 66 0.57 7.13 9.61
CA ILE A 66 0.74 7.73 10.93
C ILE A 66 1.21 9.19 10.80
N SER A 67 2.17 9.48 9.92
CA SER A 67 2.63 10.86 9.66
C SER A 67 1.48 11.73 9.13
N SER A 68 0.81 11.26 8.09
CA SER A 68 -0.34 11.96 7.50
C SER A 68 -1.47 12.15 8.50
N ALA A 69 -1.76 11.17 9.38
CA ALA A 69 -2.77 11.31 10.42
C ALA A 69 -2.38 12.32 11.52
N ARG A 70 -1.08 12.46 11.84
CA ARG A 70 -0.59 13.45 12.83
C ARG A 70 -0.69 14.88 12.28
N GLU A 71 -0.31 15.06 11.03
CA GLU A 71 -0.43 16.33 10.30
C GLU A 71 -1.91 16.61 9.94
N GLY A 72 -2.71 15.53 9.91
CA GLY A 72 -4.11 15.41 9.49
C GLY A 72 -4.36 15.78 8.04
N TYR A 73 -3.44 15.35 7.19
CA TYR A 73 -3.68 15.14 5.77
C TYR A 73 -4.45 13.84 5.55
N SER A 74 -5.08 13.71 4.38
CA SER A 74 -5.72 12.48 3.95
C SER A 74 -4.69 11.38 3.72
N TYR A 75 -4.90 10.20 4.30
CA TYR A 75 -4.03 9.04 4.16
C TYR A 75 -4.66 7.90 3.34
N ASN A 76 -5.79 8.16 2.66
CA ASN A 76 -6.56 7.17 1.90
C ASN A 76 -5.69 6.43 0.88
N TYR A 77 -4.79 7.14 0.21
CA TYR A 77 -3.86 6.52 -0.75
C TYR A 77 -2.97 5.44 -0.11
N TYR A 78 -2.45 5.70 1.09
CA TYR A 78 -1.61 4.73 1.80
C TYR A 78 -2.43 3.57 2.38
N LEU A 79 -3.68 3.84 2.77
CA LEU A 79 -4.63 2.80 3.19
C LEU A 79 -4.98 1.88 2.02
N ASP A 80 -5.28 2.43 0.84
CA ASP A 80 -5.59 1.66 -0.37
C ASP A 80 -4.37 0.81 -0.79
N THR A 81 -3.17 1.39 -0.72
CA THR A 81 -1.92 0.68 -1.04
C THR A 81 -1.65 -0.44 -0.04
N ALA A 82 -1.88 -0.21 1.26
CA ALA A 82 -1.73 -1.24 2.30
C ALA A 82 -2.77 -2.36 2.13
N GLY A 83 -4.03 -2.01 1.84
CA GLY A 83 -5.10 -2.97 1.58
C GLY A 83 -4.81 -3.84 0.36
N LEU A 84 -4.31 -3.22 -0.72
CA LEU A 84 -3.89 -3.95 -1.92
C LEU A 84 -2.71 -4.88 -1.63
N ASN A 85 -1.71 -4.42 -0.86
CA ASN A 85 -0.60 -5.26 -0.43
C ASN A 85 -1.07 -6.49 0.36
N TRP A 86 -1.99 -6.31 1.30
CA TRP A 86 -2.56 -7.42 2.06
C TRP A 86 -3.40 -8.38 1.20
N ALA A 87 -4.16 -7.84 0.25
CA ALA A 87 -4.90 -8.65 -0.71
C ALA A 87 -3.96 -9.48 -1.59
N VAL A 88 -2.87 -8.89 -2.10
CA VAL A 88 -1.84 -9.63 -2.86
C VAL A 88 -1.23 -10.72 -1.99
N GLN A 89 -0.88 -10.41 -0.75
CA GLN A 89 -0.27 -11.38 0.16
C GLN A 89 -1.16 -12.60 0.38
N LEU A 90 -2.48 -12.41 0.54
CA LEU A 90 -3.43 -13.52 0.64
C LEU A 90 -3.63 -14.25 -0.69
N LEU A 91 -3.72 -13.53 -1.81
CA LEU A 91 -3.90 -14.16 -3.12
C LEU A 91 -2.66 -14.95 -3.55
N SER A 92 -1.46 -14.55 -3.12
CA SER A 92 -0.20 -15.24 -3.38
C SER A 92 -0.16 -16.65 -2.79
N LEU A 93 -1.03 -16.97 -1.83
CA LEU A 93 -1.19 -18.35 -1.33
C LEU A 93 -1.85 -19.28 -2.36
N TYR A 94 -2.65 -18.72 -3.27
CA TYR A 94 -3.43 -19.47 -4.25
C TYR A 94 -2.88 -19.35 -5.68
N SER A 95 -2.19 -18.24 -5.99
CA SER A 95 -1.72 -17.97 -7.34
C SER A 95 -0.44 -17.15 -7.37
N ASP A 96 0.55 -17.63 -8.12
CA ASP A 96 1.80 -16.90 -8.41
C ASP A 96 1.57 -15.60 -9.21
N LYS A 97 0.38 -15.47 -9.81
CA LYS A 97 -0.03 -14.29 -10.59
C LYS A 97 -0.60 -13.17 -9.72
N ALA A 98 -0.69 -13.36 -8.39
CA ALA A 98 -1.19 -12.34 -7.47
C ALA A 98 -0.45 -11.00 -7.60
N TRP A 99 0.84 -11.04 -7.96
CA TRP A 99 1.66 -9.84 -8.16
C TRP A 99 1.15 -8.90 -9.27
N TYR A 100 0.36 -9.39 -10.24
CA TYR A 100 -0.25 -8.52 -11.25
C TYR A 100 -1.23 -7.51 -10.64
N LEU A 101 -1.77 -7.76 -9.44
CA LEU A 101 -2.59 -6.77 -8.73
C LEU A 101 -1.80 -5.49 -8.42
N PHE A 102 -0.48 -5.56 -8.23
CA PHE A 102 0.31 -4.35 -8.03
C PHE A 102 0.34 -3.44 -9.26
N LEU A 103 0.08 -3.95 -10.47
CA LEU A 103 -0.04 -3.11 -11.67
C LEU A 103 -1.29 -2.23 -11.67
N LEU A 104 -2.27 -2.50 -10.80
CA LEU A 104 -3.41 -1.59 -10.62
C LEU A 104 -2.96 -0.22 -10.11
N ILE A 105 -1.90 -0.15 -9.31
CA ILE A 105 -1.37 1.12 -8.77
C ILE A 105 -0.80 2.02 -9.90
N PRO A 106 0.21 1.58 -10.69
CA PRO A 106 0.68 2.37 -11.82
C PRO A 106 -0.39 2.52 -12.90
N GLY A 107 -1.27 1.53 -13.09
CA GLY A 107 -2.41 1.64 -14.00
C GLY A 107 -3.37 2.78 -13.62
N TYR A 108 -3.71 2.90 -12.34
CA TYR A 108 -4.53 4.01 -11.82
C TYR A 108 -3.81 5.36 -11.92
N LEU A 109 -2.51 5.40 -11.63
CA LEU A 109 -1.67 6.59 -11.81
C LEU A 109 -1.66 7.04 -13.28
N ILE A 110 -1.46 6.11 -14.21
CA ILE A 110 -1.51 6.40 -15.65
C ILE A 110 -2.91 6.84 -16.06
N TYR A 111 -3.98 6.25 -15.54
CA TYR A 111 -5.33 6.71 -15.84
C TYR A 111 -5.56 8.16 -15.38
N LYS A 112 -5.09 8.51 -14.18
CA LYS A 112 -5.33 9.83 -13.56
C LYS A 112 -4.39 10.93 -14.08
N PHE A 113 -3.12 10.60 -14.29
CA PHE A 113 -2.08 11.53 -14.74
C PHE A 113 -1.70 11.38 -16.20
N GLY A 114 -2.16 10.32 -16.87
CA GLY A 114 -1.85 10.06 -18.27
C GLY A 114 -2.30 11.21 -19.16
N GLY A 115 -3.46 11.81 -18.92
CA GLY A 115 -3.91 13.00 -19.65
C GLY A 115 -2.98 14.21 -19.50
N TYR A 116 -2.37 14.39 -18.31
CA TYR A 116 -1.39 15.46 -18.06
C TYR A 116 -0.06 15.19 -18.78
N ILE A 117 0.43 13.95 -18.74
CA ILE A 117 1.66 13.54 -19.44
C ILE A 117 1.45 13.59 -20.96
N TRP A 118 0.29 13.14 -21.45
CA TRP A 118 -0.06 13.22 -22.87
C TRP A 118 -0.13 14.66 -23.34
N GLY A 119 -0.70 15.58 -22.55
CA GLY A 119 -0.69 17.02 -22.86
C GLY A 119 0.71 17.66 -22.85
N TRP A 120 1.65 17.10 -22.08
CA TRP A 120 3.04 17.57 -22.00
C TRP A 120 3.93 17.01 -23.12
N VAL A 121 3.80 15.72 -23.41
CA VAL A 121 4.55 14.99 -24.45
C VAL A 121 4.01 15.33 -25.85
N PHE A 122 2.68 15.43 -26.01
CA PHE A 122 2.02 15.83 -27.26
C PHE A 122 1.58 17.29 -27.25
N LYS A 123 2.40 18.18 -26.66
CA LYS A 123 2.17 19.62 -26.67
C LYS A 123 1.75 20.06 -28.08
N ARG A 124 0.47 20.42 -28.17
CA ARG A 124 -0.26 20.79 -29.38
C ARG A 124 0.54 21.84 -30.14
N LYS A 125 1.21 21.42 -31.21
CA LYS A 125 1.95 22.28 -32.14
C LYS A 125 0.96 22.85 -33.16
N TYR A 126 -0.03 23.61 -32.71
CA TYR A 126 -0.89 24.42 -33.59
C TYR A 126 -1.21 25.75 -32.91
N TRP A 127 -0.20 26.61 -32.84
CA TRP A 127 -0.38 27.97 -33.36
C TRP A 127 0.08 27.90 -34.82
N LEU A 128 -0.86 27.98 -35.77
CA LEU A 128 -0.66 28.55 -37.11
C LEU A 128 -2.03 28.59 -37.81
N ALA A 129 -2.49 29.83 -38.03
CA ALA A 129 -3.31 30.28 -39.14
C ALA A 129 -4.59 29.50 -39.48
N LEU A 130 -5.73 29.98 -38.98
CA LEU A 130 -6.72 30.72 -39.76
C LEU A 130 -7.81 31.30 -38.85
#